data_AF-A0A3B8RSE1-F1
#
_entry.id   AF-A0A3B8RSE1-F1
#
_cell.length_a   1.000
_cell.length_b   1.000
_cell.length_c   1.000
_cell.angle_alpha   90.00
_cell.angle_beta   90.00
_cell.angle_gamma   90.00
#
_symmetry.space_group_name_H-M   'P 1'
#
loop_
_entity.id
_entity.type
_entity.pdbx_description
1 polymer ?
#
loop_
_entity_poly.entity_id
_entity_poly.type
_entity_poly.pdbx_seq_one_letter_code
_entity_poly.pdbx_strand_id
1 'polypeptide(L)'
;MNNTFEIRLDGIGISPGTVKIKDLTDIISSFEEIMIHLIKREHPDIDTDEIVIGLSEVLDGSAKFRFQSFLPSILATFITFTHAIANNDYKYVPLEPIRKMFECSKKLKCNIEFRKSVDSKEPLAKITPDTKITAPEDQFIEGQTTIYGVIERVGGKDPTVMVTLLNGQTVYRKVDAEFAKKIASRLYNCVGLIGTARWDLESYKIESFKILDITNYEYTPISGSISELSAMIGKYWSNEQDVVKAISELRGE
;
A
#
# COMPACT_ATOMS: atom_id res chain seq x y z
N MET A 1 28.84 19.45 -4.20
CA MET A 1 28.32 19.47 -5.58
C MET A 1 26.83 19.17 -5.49
N ASN A 2 25.99 19.96 -6.14
CA ASN A 2 24.54 19.72 -6.15
C ASN A 2 24.24 18.60 -7.13
N ASN A 3 23.61 17.53 -6.64
CA ASN A 3 23.19 16.43 -7.49
C ASN A 3 21.85 16.77 -8.11
N THR A 4 21.79 16.80 -9.44
CA THR A 4 20.58 17.11 -10.18
C THR A 4 20.13 15.92 -11.01
N PHE A 5 18.81 15.81 -11.17
CA PHE A 5 18.15 14.87 -12.08
C PHE A 5 16.80 15.44 -12.50
N GLU A 6 16.16 14.81 -13.49
CA GLU A 6 14.91 15.30 -14.08
C GLU A 6 13.87 14.18 -14.19
N ILE A 7 12.62 14.56 -13.95
CA ILE A 7 11.43 13.79 -14.36
C ILE A 7 10.72 14.60 -15.43
N ARG A 8 10.46 13.99 -16.59
CA ARG A 8 9.74 14.62 -17.70
C ARG A 8 8.49 13.83 -18.05
N LEU A 9 7.36 14.53 -18.19
CA LEU A 9 6.16 13.97 -18.77
C LEU A 9 6.14 14.29 -20.27
N ASP A 10 6.36 13.28 -21.09
CA ASP A 10 6.41 13.39 -22.54
C ASP A 10 5.14 12.84 -23.18
N GLY A 11 4.37 13.69 -23.85
CA GLY A 11 3.11 13.31 -24.46
C GLY A 11 2.46 14.45 -25.22
N ILE A 12 1.53 14.13 -26.11
CA ILE A 12 0.84 15.12 -26.94
C ILE A 12 -0.01 16.04 -26.05
N GLY A 13 0.25 17.34 -26.13
CA GLY A 13 -0.49 18.35 -25.36
C GLY A 13 -0.13 18.41 -23.88
N ILE A 14 0.95 17.75 -23.45
CA ILE A 14 1.43 17.78 -22.07
C ILE A 14 2.34 18.99 -21.85
N SER A 15 1.95 19.85 -20.92
CA SER A 15 2.73 20.98 -20.44
C SER A 15 2.39 21.28 -18.97
N PRO A 16 3.24 21.99 -18.22
CA PRO A 16 2.95 22.32 -16.83
C PRO A 16 1.57 22.99 -16.63
N GLY A 17 1.14 23.81 -17.59
CA GLY A 17 -0.15 24.51 -17.54
C GLY A 17 -1.38 23.68 -17.94
N THR A 18 -1.21 22.48 -18.49
CA THR A 18 -2.31 21.63 -18.98
C THR A 18 -2.55 20.38 -18.13
N VAL A 19 -1.57 20.00 -17.31
CA VAL A 19 -1.69 18.87 -16.38
C VAL A 19 -2.31 19.34 -15.06
N LYS A 20 -3.27 18.59 -14.53
CA LYS A 20 -3.86 18.91 -13.23
C LYS A 20 -2.80 18.79 -12.14
N ILE A 21 -2.76 19.76 -11.22
CA ILE A 21 -1.81 19.78 -10.10
C ILE A 21 -1.81 18.46 -9.32
N LYS A 22 -2.99 17.86 -9.10
CA LYS A 22 -3.13 16.58 -8.41
C LYS A 22 -2.34 15.46 -9.09
N ASP A 23 -2.41 15.38 -10.42
CA ASP A 23 -1.71 14.33 -11.17
C ASP A 23 -0.18 14.52 -11.09
N LEU A 24 0.28 15.78 -11.06
CA LEU A 24 1.70 16.08 -10.82
C LEU A 24 2.14 15.71 -9.40
N THR A 25 1.34 16.05 -8.40
CA THR A 25 1.60 15.70 -7.00
C THR A 25 1.63 14.19 -6.81
N ASP A 26 0.72 13.44 -7.44
CA ASP A 26 0.69 11.98 -7.37
C ASP A 26 2.00 11.37 -7.93
N ILE A 27 2.53 11.89 -9.03
CA ILE A 27 3.82 11.43 -9.61
C ILE A 27 5.00 11.80 -8.71
N ILE A 28 5.08 13.06 -8.26
CA ILE A 28 6.21 13.56 -7.47
C ILE A 28 6.25 12.88 -6.09
N SER A 29 5.11 12.77 -5.41
CA SER A 29 5.02 12.10 -4.10
C SER A 29 5.30 10.60 -4.20
N SER A 30 4.84 9.93 -5.26
CA SER A 30 5.18 8.52 -5.48
C SER A 30 6.67 8.33 -5.71
N PHE A 31 7.30 9.22 -6.48
CA PHE A 31 8.75 9.19 -6.67
C PHE A 31 9.50 9.43 -5.35
N GLU A 32 9.10 10.43 -4.56
CA GLU A 32 9.70 10.72 -3.26
C GLU A 32 9.56 9.53 -2.29
N GLU A 33 8.39 8.90 -2.22
CA GLU A 33 8.13 7.71 -1.40
C GLU A 33 9.07 6.56 -1.78
N ILE A 34 9.29 6.32 -3.08
CA ILE A 34 10.25 5.32 -3.59
C ILE A 34 11.67 5.66 -3.16
N MET A 35 12.10 6.91 -3.34
CA MET A 35 13.46 7.33 -3.03
C MET A 35 13.76 7.22 -1.54
N ILE A 36 12.86 7.68 -0.68
CA ILE A 36 12.99 7.56 0.78
C ILE A 36 13.10 6.07 1.17
N HIS A 37 12.23 5.23 0.61
CA HIS A 37 12.23 3.79 0.89
C HIS A 37 13.56 3.14 0.52
N LEU A 38 14.06 3.38 -0.70
CA LEU A 38 15.32 2.80 -1.17
C LEU A 38 16.53 3.32 -0.38
N ILE A 39 16.56 4.61 -0.03
CA ILE A 39 17.63 5.19 0.79
C ILE A 39 17.65 4.57 2.18
N LYS A 40 16.49 4.47 2.85
CA LYS A 40 16.40 3.88 4.19
C LYS A 40 16.82 2.41 4.22
N ARG A 41 16.60 1.70 3.12
CA ARG A 41 17.02 0.32 2.97
C ARG A 41 18.54 0.17 2.84
N GLU A 42 19.19 1.00 2.02
CA GLU A 42 20.64 0.96 1.82
C GLU A 42 21.43 1.67 2.94
N HIS A 43 20.81 2.68 3.57
CA HIS A 43 21.38 3.52 4.61
C HIS A 43 20.37 3.73 5.76
N PRO A 44 20.16 2.72 6.63
CA PRO A 44 19.18 2.80 7.73
C PRO A 44 19.42 3.95 8.70
N ASP A 45 20.68 4.39 8.81
CA ASP A 45 21.14 5.42 9.75
C ASP A 45 20.77 6.86 9.35
N ILE A 46 20.42 7.09 8.07
CA ILE A 46 20.03 8.44 7.59
C ILE A 46 18.61 8.73 8.06
N ASP A 47 18.37 9.83 8.77
CA ASP A 47 17.02 10.24 9.16
C ASP A 47 16.17 10.59 7.92
N THR A 48 14.89 10.20 7.90
CA THR A 48 13.98 10.56 6.80
C THR A 48 13.88 12.07 6.63
N ASP A 49 13.94 12.82 7.72
CA ASP A 49 13.81 14.28 7.69
C ASP A 49 15.01 14.97 7.03
N GLU A 50 16.15 14.27 6.91
CA GLU A 50 17.33 14.75 6.19
C GLU A 50 17.25 14.49 4.66
N ILE A 51 16.33 13.61 4.23
CA ILE A 51 16.17 13.25 2.82
C ILE A 51 15.35 14.33 2.12
N VAL A 52 16.04 15.36 1.62
CA VAL A 52 15.40 16.45 0.86
C VAL A 52 15.64 16.28 -0.65
N ILE A 53 14.54 16.11 -1.39
CA ILE A 53 14.52 16.14 -2.86
C ILE A 53 13.79 17.42 -3.31
N GLY A 54 14.55 18.50 -3.46
CA GLY A 54 13.98 19.82 -3.78
C GLY A 54 13.64 19.95 -5.26
N LEU A 55 12.40 20.32 -5.58
CA LEU A 55 12.03 20.78 -6.92
C LEU A 55 12.69 22.15 -7.18
N SER A 56 13.65 22.21 -8.10
CA SER A 56 14.41 23.42 -8.38
C SER A 56 13.81 24.23 -9.54
N GLU A 57 13.31 23.56 -10.58
CA GLU A 57 12.81 24.23 -11.80
C GLU A 57 11.65 23.44 -12.43
N VAL A 58 10.72 24.18 -13.04
CA VAL A 58 9.66 23.66 -13.93
C VAL A 58 9.86 24.30 -15.30
N LEU A 59 10.00 23.49 -16.36
CA LEU A 59 10.32 23.98 -17.71
C LEU A 59 9.20 23.69 -18.71
N ASP A 60 9.13 24.52 -19.75
CA ASP A 60 8.16 24.41 -20.85
C ASP A 60 8.59 23.41 -21.96
N GLY A 61 7.65 23.11 -22.87
CA GLY A 61 7.86 22.20 -24.02
C GLY A 61 7.67 20.71 -23.71
N SER A 62 7.37 20.40 -22.45
CA SER A 62 6.90 19.14 -21.84
C SER A 62 6.79 19.46 -20.35
N ALA A 63 5.99 18.74 -19.55
CA ALA A 63 6.02 18.98 -18.11
C ALA A 63 7.33 18.40 -17.52
N LYS A 64 8.39 19.23 -17.48
CA LYS A 64 9.73 18.87 -17.01
C LYS A 64 9.96 19.42 -15.62
N PHE A 65 10.43 18.56 -14.73
CA PHE A 65 10.64 18.85 -13.32
C PHE A 65 12.09 18.53 -12.98
N ARG A 66 12.88 19.56 -12.68
CA ARG A 66 14.27 19.38 -12.23
C ARG A 66 14.32 19.30 -10.72
N PHE A 67 15.00 18.29 -10.22
CA PHE A 67 15.20 18.08 -8.80
C PHE A 67 16.67 18.26 -8.43
N GLN A 68 16.88 18.71 -7.22
CA GLN A 68 18.19 18.88 -6.62
C GLN A 68 18.22 18.26 -5.23
N SER A 69 19.33 17.61 -4.91
CA SER A 69 19.61 17.20 -3.54
C SER A 69 21.07 17.44 -3.15
N PHE A 70 21.28 17.55 -1.83
CA PHE A 70 22.58 17.70 -1.19
C PHE A 70 23.19 16.37 -0.73
N LEU A 71 22.38 15.31 -0.60
CA LEU A 71 22.89 13.98 -0.23
C LEU A 71 23.41 13.23 -1.48
N PRO A 72 24.67 12.73 -1.47
CA PRO A 72 25.20 11.89 -2.54
C PRO A 72 24.39 10.63 -2.80
N SER A 73 23.86 9.99 -1.74
CA SER A 73 23.08 8.76 -1.81
C SER A 73 21.80 8.90 -2.63
N ILE A 74 21.22 10.10 -2.76
CA ILE A 74 20.03 10.32 -3.58
C ILE A 74 20.33 10.08 -5.07
N LEU A 75 21.48 10.53 -5.58
CA LEU A 75 21.81 10.32 -6.99
C LEU A 75 22.12 8.85 -7.29
N ALA A 76 22.82 8.18 -6.38
CA ALA A 76 23.09 6.74 -6.49
C ALA A 76 21.77 5.94 -6.49
N THR A 77 20.89 6.23 -5.53
CA THR A 77 19.56 5.62 -5.43
C THR A 77 18.72 5.88 -6.68
N PHE A 78 18.77 7.09 -7.23
CA PHE A 78 18.05 7.44 -8.45
C PHE A 78 18.53 6.59 -9.65
N ILE A 79 19.84 6.39 -9.76
CA ILE A 79 20.41 5.51 -10.80
C ILE A 79 19.97 4.05 -10.58
N THR A 80 20.01 3.55 -9.34
CA THR A 80 19.52 2.20 -8.99
C THR A 80 18.04 2.03 -9.34
N PHE A 81 17.20 2.99 -8.96
CA PHE A 81 15.77 3.00 -9.28
C PHE A 81 15.49 3.02 -10.78
N THR A 82 16.19 3.87 -11.53
CA THR A 82 16.01 3.91 -12.99
C THR A 82 16.49 2.62 -13.65
N HIS A 83 17.57 2.02 -13.17
CA HIS A 83 18.01 0.70 -13.63
C HIS A 83 16.96 -0.39 -13.35
N ALA A 84 16.34 -0.38 -12.17
CA ALA A 84 15.24 -1.27 -11.81
C ALA A 84 14.04 -1.13 -12.78
N ILE A 85 13.62 0.10 -13.09
CA ILE A 85 12.55 0.33 -14.09
C ILE A 85 12.96 -0.17 -15.47
N ALA A 86 14.18 0.18 -15.94
CA ALA A 86 14.64 -0.15 -17.28
C ALA A 86 14.74 -1.66 -17.52
N ASN A 87 15.07 -2.43 -16.48
CA ASN A 87 15.21 -3.88 -16.54
C ASN A 87 13.99 -4.65 -16.02
N ASN A 88 12.90 -3.95 -15.66
CA ASN A 88 11.70 -4.57 -15.09
C ASN A 88 12.00 -5.39 -13.82
N ASP A 89 12.97 -4.93 -13.02
CA ASP A 89 13.39 -5.56 -11.76
C ASP A 89 12.91 -4.71 -10.59
N TYR A 90 11.73 -5.05 -10.07
CA TYR A 90 11.10 -4.32 -8.97
C TYR A 90 11.35 -4.95 -7.61
N LYS A 91 12.34 -5.84 -7.46
CA LYS A 91 12.55 -6.65 -6.25
C LYS A 91 12.63 -5.85 -4.96
N TYR A 92 13.12 -4.62 -5.02
CA TYR A 92 13.29 -3.76 -3.85
C TYR A 92 12.58 -2.41 -3.98
N VAL A 93 11.73 -2.27 -5.01
CA VAL A 93 11.04 -1.01 -5.28
C VAL A 93 9.60 -1.15 -4.80
N PRO A 94 9.10 -0.22 -3.96
CA PRO A 94 7.73 -0.34 -3.45
C PRO A 94 6.74 -0.21 -4.59
N LEU A 95 5.92 -1.25 -4.75
CA LEU A 95 5.07 -1.42 -5.95
C LEU A 95 3.94 -0.40 -6.03
N GLU A 96 3.33 -0.05 -4.90
CA GLU A 96 2.18 0.85 -4.85
C GLU A 96 2.50 2.24 -5.43
N PRO A 97 3.59 2.92 -5.02
CA PRO A 97 4.05 4.15 -5.68
C PRO A 97 4.28 4.01 -7.20
N ILE A 98 4.94 2.93 -7.65
CA ILE A 98 5.19 2.73 -9.08
C ILE A 98 3.87 2.55 -9.84
N ARG A 99 2.92 1.78 -9.28
CA ARG A 99 1.59 1.58 -9.84
C ARG A 99 0.84 2.90 -9.97
N LYS A 100 0.91 3.80 -8.98
CA LYS A 100 0.34 5.14 -9.08
C LYS A 100 0.94 5.92 -10.25
N MET A 101 2.27 5.92 -10.41
CA MET A 101 2.93 6.58 -11.54
C MET A 101 2.50 5.99 -12.89
N PHE A 102 2.38 4.67 -12.98
CA PHE A 102 1.87 3.99 -14.17
C PHE A 102 0.42 4.39 -14.50
N GLU A 103 -0.48 4.41 -13.51
CA GLU A 103 -1.87 4.85 -13.71
C GLU A 103 -1.95 6.32 -14.15
N CYS A 104 -1.07 7.19 -13.62
CA CYS A 104 -0.93 8.57 -14.11
C CYS A 104 -0.48 8.62 -15.56
N SER A 105 0.54 7.85 -15.94
CA SER A 105 1.03 7.73 -17.33
C SER A 105 -0.10 7.32 -18.27
N LYS A 106 -0.89 6.31 -17.90
CA LYS A 106 -2.04 5.82 -18.67
C LYS A 106 -3.16 6.86 -18.78
N LYS A 107 -3.51 7.51 -17.66
CA LYS A 107 -4.55 8.55 -17.59
C LYS A 107 -4.21 9.75 -18.46
N LEU A 108 -2.96 10.22 -18.41
CA LEU A 108 -2.45 11.36 -19.15
C LEU A 108 -2.02 11.01 -20.59
N LYS A 109 -1.96 9.71 -20.93
CA LYS A 109 -1.44 9.20 -22.21
C LYS A 109 -0.04 9.74 -22.51
N CYS A 110 0.82 9.74 -21.50
CA CYS A 110 2.18 10.27 -21.57
C CYS A 110 3.19 9.24 -21.08
N ASN A 111 4.45 9.42 -21.45
CA ASN A 111 5.59 8.72 -20.88
C ASN A 111 6.13 9.54 -19.70
N ILE A 112 6.40 8.87 -18.58
CA ILE A 112 7.16 9.43 -17.47
C ILE A 112 8.61 9.01 -17.68
N GLU A 113 9.45 9.98 -18.01
CA GLU A 113 10.86 9.78 -18.30
C GLU A 113 11.72 10.22 -17.11
N PHE A 114 12.69 9.38 -16.75
CA PHE A 114 13.68 9.68 -15.73
C PHE A 114 15.02 9.97 -16.40
N ARG A 115 15.58 11.15 -16.16
CA ARG A 115 16.74 11.67 -16.88
C ARG A 115 17.82 12.11 -15.89
N LYS A 116 19.09 11.87 -16.23
CA LYS A 116 20.23 12.36 -15.43
C LYS A 116 20.34 13.89 -15.49
N SER A 117 19.97 14.49 -16.61
CA SER A 117 19.93 15.94 -16.81
C SER A 117 18.99 16.30 -17.96
N VAL A 118 18.63 17.58 -18.05
CA VAL A 118 17.74 18.14 -19.10
C VAL A 118 18.30 17.90 -20.50
N ASP A 119 19.63 17.97 -20.64
CA ASP A 119 20.32 17.82 -21.92
C ASP A 119 20.63 16.37 -22.29
N SER A 120 20.25 15.41 -21.45
CA SER A 120 20.43 13.98 -21.77
C SER A 120 19.60 13.63 -23.00
N LYS A 121 20.24 13.05 -24.03
CA LYS A 121 19.54 12.64 -25.27
C LYS A 121 18.48 11.58 -24.97
N GLU A 122 18.87 10.56 -24.22
CA GLU A 122 18.02 9.42 -23.87
C GLU A 122 17.70 9.43 -22.37
N PRO A 123 16.47 9.05 -21.97
CA PRO A 123 16.16 8.83 -20.57
C PRO A 123 16.89 7.59 -20.05
N LEU A 124 17.21 7.60 -18.75
CA LEU A 124 17.75 6.42 -18.05
C LEU A 124 16.69 5.31 -17.96
N ALA A 125 15.44 5.72 -17.78
CA ALA A 125 14.29 4.83 -17.75
C ALA A 125 13.01 5.56 -18.14
N LYS A 126 11.99 4.80 -18.53
CA LYS A 126 10.67 5.32 -18.84
C LYS A 126 9.56 4.41 -18.31
N ILE A 127 8.53 5.03 -17.74
CA ILE A 127 7.23 4.39 -17.50
C ILE A 127 6.32 4.87 -18.62
N THR A 128 5.71 3.93 -19.34
CA THR A 128 4.83 4.16 -20.47
C THR A 128 3.42 3.67 -20.14
N PRO A 129 2.38 4.08 -20.89
CA PRO A 129 1.02 3.58 -20.71
C PRO A 129 0.88 2.05 -20.84
N ASP A 130 1.88 1.40 -21.46
CA ASP A 130 1.93 -0.04 -21.71
C ASP A 130 2.95 -0.78 -20.81
N THR A 131 3.62 -0.07 -19.89
CA THR A 131 4.59 -0.69 -18.96
C THR A 131 3.90 -1.74 -18.10
N LYS A 132 4.44 -2.96 -18.10
CA LYS A 132 3.94 -4.04 -17.24
C LYS A 132 4.76 -4.09 -15.96
N ILE A 133 4.14 -3.78 -14.83
CA ILE A 133 4.79 -3.93 -13.53
C ILE A 133 4.66 -5.38 -13.08
N THR A 134 5.72 -6.17 -13.25
CA THR A 134 5.78 -7.54 -12.73
C THR A 134 6.53 -7.56 -11.41
N ALA A 135 5.78 -7.68 -10.31
CA ALA A 135 6.37 -7.90 -9.01
C ALA A 135 6.92 -9.33 -8.92
N PRO A 136 8.18 -9.54 -8.48
CA PRO A 136 8.70 -10.89 -8.34
C PRO A 136 7.96 -11.67 -7.25
N GLU A 137 7.69 -12.96 -7.50
CA GLU A 137 6.87 -13.79 -6.59
C GLU A 137 7.49 -13.95 -5.20
N ASP A 138 8.81 -13.82 -5.07
CA ASP A 138 9.53 -13.89 -3.78
C ASP A 138 9.29 -12.66 -2.88
N GLN A 139 8.63 -11.61 -3.37
CA GLN A 139 8.13 -10.50 -2.54
C GLN A 139 6.84 -10.83 -1.79
N PHE A 140 6.19 -11.95 -2.12
CA PHE A 140 4.90 -12.27 -1.55
C PHE A 140 4.95 -13.54 -0.73
N ILE A 141 4.13 -13.55 0.32
CA ILE A 141 3.78 -14.78 1.05
C ILE A 141 2.28 -15.02 0.90
N GLU A 142 1.91 -16.27 0.72
CA GLU A 142 0.51 -16.70 0.66
C GLU A 142 0.21 -17.63 1.83
N GLY A 143 -0.99 -17.49 2.40
CA GLY A 143 -1.39 -18.28 3.55
C GLY A 143 -2.86 -18.15 3.88
N GLN A 144 -3.39 -19.17 4.56
CA GLN A 144 -4.75 -19.11 5.11
C GLN A 144 -4.79 -18.24 6.35
N THR A 145 -5.79 -17.38 6.44
CA THR A 145 -5.98 -16.46 7.57
C THR A 145 -7.45 -16.08 7.73
N THR A 146 -7.75 -15.37 8.82
CA THR A 146 -9.03 -14.68 9.02
C THR A 146 -8.77 -13.18 9.09
N ILE A 147 -9.45 -12.41 8.23
CA ILE A 147 -9.43 -10.94 8.27
C ILE A 147 -10.75 -10.43 8.84
N TYR A 148 -10.69 -9.34 9.60
CA TYR A 148 -11.88 -8.71 10.18
C TYR A 148 -12.13 -7.36 9.52
N GLY A 149 -13.40 -7.07 9.22
CA GLY A 149 -13.79 -5.83 8.59
C GLY A 149 -15.30 -5.69 8.43
N VAL A 150 -15.72 -4.49 8.04
CA VAL A 150 -17.12 -4.14 7.81
C VAL A 150 -17.47 -4.43 6.35
N ILE A 151 -18.54 -5.19 6.12
CA ILE A 151 -19.06 -5.41 4.78
C ILE A 151 -19.84 -4.16 4.36
N GLU A 152 -19.30 -3.36 3.46
CA GLU A 152 -19.95 -2.10 3.04
C GLU A 152 -20.81 -2.26 1.79
N ARG A 153 -20.50 -3.26 0.94
CA ARG A 153 -21.27 -3.52 -0.30
C ARG A 153 -21.24 -4.99 -0.67
N VAL A 154 -22.37 -5.49 -1.15
CA VAL A 154 -22.51 -6.82 -1.75
C VAL A 154 -23.49 -6.74 -2.92
N GLY A 155 -23.12 -7.26 -4.09
CA GLY A 155 -24.05 -7.44 -5.21
C GLY A 155 -23.45 -7.12 -6.58
N GLY A 156 -24.33 -6.90 -7.57
CA GLY A 156 -23.96 -6.69 -8.98
C GLY A 156 -24.29 -7.90 -9.87
N LYS A 157 -24.23 -7.70 -11.19
CA LYS A 157 -24.41 -8.77 -12.18
C LYS A 157 -23.32 -9.85 -12.04
N ASP A 158 -22.09 -9.40 -11.80
CA ASP A 158 -20.98 -10.23 -11.32
C ASP A 158 -20.81 -9.93 -9.82
N PRO A 159 -21.36 -10.77 -8.92
CA PRO A 159 -21.46 -10.42 -7.50
C PRO A 159 -20.09 -10.10 -6.90
N THR A 160 -19.98 -8.90 -6.33
CA THR A 160 -18.76 -8.40 -5.72
C THR A 160 -19.04 -7.95 -4.29
N VAL A 161 -18.16 -8.35 -3.38
CA VAL A 161 -18.15 -7.95 -1.97
C VAL A 161 -17.07 -6.90 -1.78
N MET A 162 -17.43 -5.83 -1.06
CA MET A 162 -16.52 -4.76 -0.63
C MET A 162 -16.47 -4.78 0.89
N VAL A 163 -15.27 -4.98 1.44
CA VAL A 163 -15.03 -5.05 2.88
C VAL A 163 -13.98 -4.03 3.24
N THR A 164 -14.30 -3.16 4.20
CA THR A 164 -13.32 -2.24 4.81
C THR A 164 -12.75 -2.90 6.05
N LEU A 165 -11.47 -3.20 6.01
CA LEU A 165 -10.72 -3.79 7.12
C LEU A 165 -10.57 -2.81 8.28
N LEU A 166 -10.25 -3.33 9.46
CA LEU A 166 -10.02 -2.53 10.66
C LEU A 166 -8.87 -1.51 10.52
N ASN A 167 -7.91 -1.78 9.63
CA ASN A 167 -6.81 -0.85 9.32
C ASN A 167 -7.18 0.20 8.24
N GLY A 168 -8.45 0.27 7.84
CA GLY A 168 -8.95 1.20 6.81
C GLY A 168 -8.74 0.73 5.36
N GLN A 169 -8.04 -0.38 5.12
CA GLN A 169 -7.86 -0.92 3.78
C GLN A 169 -9.18 -1.52 3.25
N THR A 170 -9.55 -1.18 2.01
CA THR A 170 -10.72 -1.79 1.36
C THR A 170 -10.32 -2.95 0.46
N VAL A 171 -10.99 -4.09 0.62
CA VAL A 171 -10.83 -5.30 -0.19
C VAL A 171 -12.06 -5.50 -1.06
N TYR A 172 -11.86 -5.64 -2.37
CA TYR A 172 -12.90 -5.97 -3.33
C TYR A 172 -12.71 -7.39 -3.83
N ARG A 173 -13.75 -8.22 -3.74
CA ARG A 173 -13.70 -9.58 -4.28
C ARG A 173 -14.97 -10.01 -4.98
N LYS A 174 -14.79 -10.56 -6.17
CA LYS A 174 -15.83 -11.32 -6.86
C LYS A 174 -16.10 -12.61 -6.09
N VAL A 175 -17.37 -12.92 -5.93
CA VAL A 175 -17.86 -14.13 -5.28
C VAL A 175 -18.99 -14.71 -6.13
N ASP A 176 -19.34 -15.97 -5.90
CA ASP A 176 -20.53 -16.52 -6.54
C ASP A 176 -21.82 -15.93 -5.94
N ALA A 177 -22.94 -16.14 -6.64
CA ALA A 177 -24.23 -15.59 -6.23
C ALA A 177 -24.78 -16.20 -4.94
N GLU A 178 -24.38 -17.42 -4.59
CA GLU A 178 -24.82 -18.09 -3.36
C GLU A 178 -24.13 -17.47 -2.15
N PHE A 179 -22.81 -17.31 -2.21
CA PHE A 179 -22.02 -16.64 -1.20
C PHE A 179 -22.43 -15.17 -1.04
N ALA A 180 -22.69 -14.46 -2.15
CA ALA A 180 -23.22 -13.10 -2.10
C ALA A 180 -24.55 -13.02 -1.32
N LYS A 181 -25.46 -13.99 -1.49
CA LYS A 181 -26.71 -14.03 -0.72
C LYS A 181 -26.44 -14.34 0.76
N LYS A 182 -25.52 -15.27 1.06
CA LYS A 182 -25.13 -15.62 2.44
C LYS A 182 -24.60 -14.40 3.19
N ILE A 183 -23.74 -13.61 2.55
CA ILE A 183 -23.06 -12.48 3.19
C ILE A 183 -23.90 -11.18 3.17
N ALA A 184 -24.90 -11.06 2.29
CA ALA A 184 -25.76 -9.89 2.21
C ALA A 184 -26.54 -9.61 3.52
N SER A 185 -26.89 -10.66 4.28
CA SER A 185 -27.54 -10.51 5.60
C SER A 185 -26.63 -9.86 6.65
N ARG A 186 -25.32 -9.81 6.40
CA ARG A 186 -24.31 -9.24 7.28
C ARG A 186 -23.82 -7.86 6.81
N LEU A 187 -24.51 -7.23 5.87
CA LEU A 187 -24.17 -5.89 5.39
C LEU A 187 -24.13 -4.87 6.55
N TYR A 188 -23.13 -3.99 6.52
CA TYR A 188 -22.81 -2.99 7.55
C TYR A 188 -22.39 -3.55 8.92
N ASN A 189 -22.17 -4.86 9.03
CA ASN A 189 -21.65 -5.48 10.24
C ASN A 189 -20.17 -5.83 10.09
N CYS A 190 -19.44 -5.79 11.21
CA CYS A 190 -18.09 -6.32 11.30
C CYS A 190 -18.15 -7.85 11.31
N VAL A 191 -17.42 -8.50 10.41
CA VAL A 191 -17.37 -9.96 10.27
C VAL A 191 -15.92 -10.43 10.15
N GLY A 192 -15.65 -11.66 10.57
CA GLY A 192 -14.42 -12.36 10.22
C GLY A 192 -14.60 -13.11 8.91
N LEU A 193 -13.72 -12.90 7.94
CA LEU A 193 -13.68 -13.60 6.65
C LEU A 193 -12.50 -14.58 6.65
N ILE A 194 -12.79 -15.85 6.45
CA ILE A 194 -11.78 -16.91 6.32
C ILE A 194 -11.38 -16.99 4.86
N GLY A 195 -10.09 -17.03 4.59
CA GLY A 195 -9.61 -17.04 3.21
C GLY A 195 -8.12 -17.26 3.06
N THR A 196 -7.66 -17.22 1.82
CA THR A 196 -6.23 -17.20 1.48
C THR A 196 -5.84 -15.76 1.17
N ALA A 197 -4.93 -15.20 1.96
CA ALA A 197 -4.36 -13.89 1.70
C ALA A 197 -2.99 -14.03 1.02
N ARG A 198 -2.67 -13.07 0.18
CA ARG A 198 -1.33 -12.81 -0.34
C ARG A 198 -0.86 -11.50 0.25
N TRP A 199 0.25 -11.53 0.97
CA TRP A 199 0.84 -10.35 1.59
C TRP A 199 2.11 -9.96 0.86
N ASP A 200 2.31 -8.66 0.74
CA ASP A 200 3.60 -8.08 0.40
C ASP A 200 4.52 -8.17 1.63
N LEU A 201 5.67 -8.83 1.50
CA LEU A 201 6.59 -9.10 2.62
C LEU A 201 7.25 -7.85 3.20
N GLU A 202 7.30 -6.77 2.43
CA GLU A 202 7.98 -5.53 2.82
C GLU A 202 7.04 -4.60 3.58
N SER A 203 5.81 -4.43 3.10
CA SER A 203 4.78 -3.56 3.69
C SER A 203 3.81 -4.28 4.62
N TYR A 204 3.79 -5.62 4.61
CA TYR A 204 2.79 -6.48 5.26
C TYR A 204 1.35 -6.19 4.86
N LYS A 205 1.12 -5.41 3.79
CA LYS A 205 -0.20 -5.12 3.26
C LYS A 205 -0.73 -6.34 2.52
N ILE A 206 -2.05 -6.54 2.61
CA ILE A 206 -2.74 -7.57 1.84
C ILE A 206 -2.80 -7.10 0.39
N GLU A 207 -2.13 -7.80 -0.51
CA GLU A 207 -2.20 -7.58 -1.96
C GLU A 207 -3.49 -8.18 -2.52
N SER A 208 -3.81 -9.41 -2.10
CA SER A 208 -5.05 -10.08 -2.48
C SER A 208 -5.58 -10.96 -1.38
N PHE A 209 -6.90 -11.18 -1.41
CA PHE A 209 -7.58 -12.02 -0.45
C PHE A 209 -8.66 -12.83 -1.16
N LYS A 210 -8.58 -14.15 -1.15
CA LYS A 210 -9.63 -15.02 -1.66
C LYS A 210 -10.51 -15.46 -0.50
N ILE A 211 -11.76 -14.99 -0.49
CA ILE A 211 -12.73 -15.38 0.53
C ILE A 211 -13.13 -16.86 0.29
N LEU A 212 -13.03 -17.66 1.34
CA LEU A 212 -13.44 -19.06 1.37
C LEU A 212 -14.70 -19.24 2.23
N ASP A 213 -14.76 -18.56 3.38
CA ASP A 213 -15.95 -18.58 4.23
C ASP A 213 -16.05 -17.32 5.10
N ILE A 214 -17.14 -17.23 5.87
CA ILE A 214 -17.39 -16.21 6.88
C ILE A 214 -17.50 -16.89 8.26
N THR A 215 -16.85 -16.31 9.25
CA THR A 215 -16.96 -16.73 10.64
C THR A 215 -18.36 -16.49 11.19
N ASN A 216 -18.73 -17.21 12.26
CA ASN A 216 -19.90 -16.89 13.06
C ASN A 216 -19.65 -15.72 14.04
N TYR A 217 -18.65 -14.89 13.77
CA TYR A 217 -18.34 -13.74 14.62
C TYR A 217 -19.50 -12.75 14.59
N GLU A 218 -19.94 -12.35 15.77
CA GLU A 218 -20.88 -11.25 15.97
C GLU A 218 -20.19 -10.20 16.81
N TYR A 219 -20.25 -8.95 16.36
CA TYR A 219 -19.64 -7.86 17.09
C TYR A 219 -20.39 -7.64 18.41
N THR A 220 -19.71 -7.90 19.53
CA THR A 220 -20.20 -7.60 20.87
C THR A 220 -19.31 -6.50 21.47
N PRO A 221 -19.88 -5.42 22.04
CA PRO A 221 -19.10 -4.43 22.76
C PRO A 221 -18.24 -5.10 23.85
N ILE A 222 -17.06 -4.54 24.14
CA ILE A 222 -16.14 -5.09 25.15
C ILE A 222 -16.83 -5.26 26.50
N SER A 223 -17.65 -4.29 26.93
CA SER A 223 -18.43 -4.37 28.17
C SER A 223 -19.40 -5.55 28.19
N GLY A 224 -20.05 -5.84 27.05
CA GLY A 224 -20.89 -7.02 26.86
C GLY A 224 -20.07 -8.31 26.94
N SER A 225 -18.95 -8.37 26.23
CA SER A 225 -18.05 -9.54 26.21
C SER A 225 -17.50 -9.85 27.61
N ILE A 226 -17.07 -8.83 28.36
CA ILE A 226 -16.60 -8.97 29.75
C ILE A 226 -17.76 -9.41 30.65
N SER A 227 -18.97 -8.88 30.47
CA SER A 227 -20.14 -9.29 31.26
C SER A 227 -20.53 -10.74 31.00
N GLU A 228 -20.48 -11.19 29.74
CA GLU A 228 -20.75 -12.59 29.38
C GLU A 228 -19.70 -13.54 29.96
N LEU A 229 -18.41 -13.17 29.86
CA LEU A 229 -17.33 -13.90 30.52
C LEU A 229 -17.58 -13.98 32.03
N SER A 230 -17.86 -12.83 32.67
CA SER A 230 -18.19 -12.76 34.09
C SER A 230 -19.41 -13.63 34.45
N ALA A 231 -20.45 -13.67 33.63
CA ALA A 231 -21.60 -14.54 33.86
C ALA A 231 -21.25 -16.04 33.75
N MET A 232 -20.38 -16.41 32.81
CA MET A 232 -19.96 -17.80 32.63
C MET A 232 -19.04 -18.30 33.75
N ILE A 233 -18.04 -17.50 34.11
CA ILE A 233 -16.99 -17.93 35.05
C ILE A 233 -17.12 -17.35 36.46
N GLY A 234 -17.82 -16.23 36.63
CA GLY A 234 -17.89 -15.49 37.90
C GLY A 234 -18.46 -16.30 39.06
N LYS A 235 -19.37 -17.24 38.80
CA LYS A 235 -19.87 -18.18 39.82
C LYS A 235 -18.81 -19.11 40.41
N TYR A 236 -17.71 -19.36 39.70
CA TYR A 236 -16.60 -20.18 40.20
C TYR A 236 -15.62 -19.36 41.06
N TRP A 237 -15.70 -18.03 41.00
CA TRP A 237 -14.84 -17.10 41.74
C TRP A 237 -15.62 -16.32 42.80
N SER A 238 -16.93 -16.55 42.94
CA SER A 238 -17.80 -15.77 43.84
C SER A 238 -17.49 -15.94 45.33
N ASN A 239 -16.80 -17.02 45.68
CA ASN A 239 -16.40 -17.32 47.06
C ASN A 239 -14.96 -16.89 47.35
N GLU A 240 -14.24 -16.39 46.34
CA GLU A 240 -12.86 -15.96 46.49
C GLU A 240 -12.81 -14.47 46.88
N GLN A 241 -12.18 -14.17 48.02
CA GLN A 241 -12.07 -12.78 48.51
C GLN A 241 -11.05 -11.98 47.71
N ASP A 242 -10.03 -12.66 47.17
CA ASP A 242 -8.99 -12.05 46.36
C ASP A 242 -8.65 -12.93 45.15
N VAL A 243 -9.40 -12.69 44.06
CA VAL A 243 -9.24 -13.41 42.79
C VAL A 243 -7.84 -13.23 42.21
N VAL A 244 -7.18 -12.09 42.45
CA VAL A 244 -5.84 -11.83 41.94
C VAL A 244 -4.84 -12.73 42.65
N LYS A 245 -4.92 -12.80 43.98
CA LYS A 245 -4.06 -13.69 44.78
C LYS A 245 -4.26 -15.16 44.41
N ALA A 246 -5.50 -15.62 44.27
CA ALA A 246 -5.81 -17.00 43.87
C ALA A 246 -5.23 -17.35 42.48
N ILE A 247 -5.23 -16.42 41.53
CA ILE A 247 -4.63 -16.62 40.21
C ILE A 247 -3.10 -16.63 40.28
N SER A 248 -2.48 -15.77 41.10
CA SER A 248 -1.02 -15.77 41.30
C SER A 248 -0.53 -17.08 41.94
N GLU A 249 -1.24 -17.59 42.95
CA GLU A 249 -0.93 -18.89 43.56
C GLU A 249 -1.03 -20.05 42.55
N LEU A 250 -2.02 -20.03 41.64
CA LEU A 250 -2.14 -21.01 40.55
C LEU A 250 -1.01 -20.90 39.50
N ARG A 251 -0.44 -19.70 39.32
CA ARG A 251 0.69 -19.44 38.41
C ARG A 251 2.05 -19.72 39.07
N GLY A 252 2.09 -19.95 40.38
CA GLY A 252 3.32 -20.11 41.15
C GLY A 252 4.05 -18.78 41.40
N GLU A 253 3.32 -17.67 41.41
CA GLU A 253 3.80 -16.31 41.72
C GLU A 253 3.45 -15.89 43.15
#